data_AF-A0AAN8ZWL4-F1
#
_entry.id   AF-A0AAN8ZWL4-F1
#
_cell.length_a   1.000
_cell.length_b   1.000
_cell.length_c   1.000
_cell.angle_alpha   90.00
_cell.angle_beta   90.00
_cell.angle_gamma   90.00
#
_symmetry.space_group_name_H-M   'P 1'
#
loop_
_entity.id
_entity.type
_entity.pdbx_description
1 polymer ?
#
loop_
_entity_poly.entity_id
_entity_poly.type
_entity_poly.pdbx_seq_one_letter_code
_entity_poly.pdbx_strand_id
1 'polypeptide(L)'
;MQIFCKIFRFEVVCEDEEDAVIVGSSPAQCHNHILQSINSTLDMDLLVVRPGGNDNEERGCRFFGLSHPSVQNVLQACPGARKCSKYKWVKFEVCRSEAEVESVFEAEKEASLCHEALLRNIRFARHH
;
A
#
# COMPACT_ATOMS: atom_id res chain seq x y z
N MET A 1 -28.19 -5.06 10.41
CA MET A 1 -27.48 -5.69 11.53
C MET A 1 -26.62 -6.79 10.91
N GLN A 2 -25.29 -6.81 10.81
CA GLN A 2 -24.14 -6.09 11.35
C GLN A 2 -23.04 -6.11 10.26
N ILE A 3 -22.53 -4.96 9.82
CA ILE A 3 -21.29 -4.88 9.00
C ILE A 3 -20.09 -4.45 9.88
N PHE A 4 -20.34 -4.11 11.16
CA PHE A 4 -19.36 -3.47 12.04
C PHE A 4 -18.32 -4.39 12.70
N CYS A 5 -18.28 -5.68 12.35
CA CYS A 5 -17.35 -6.63 12.95
C CYS A 5 -16.85 -7.67 11.91
N LYS A 6 -16.51 -7.22 10.70
CA LYS A 6 -15.79 -8.08 9.76
C LYS A 6 -14.30 -7.77 9.87
N ILE A 7 -13.52 -8.78 10.23
CA ILE A 7 -12.09 -8.82 9.95
C ILE A 7 -11.98 -8.86 8.42
N PHE A 8 -11.28 -7.90 7.84
CA PHE A 8 -11.05 -7.86 6.41
C PHE A 8 -9.90 -8.82 6.09
N ARG A 9 -10.08 -9.59 5.01
CA ARG A 9 -9.03 -10.40 4.40
C ARG A 9 -8.52 -9.63 3.19
N PHE A 10 -7.22 -9.40 3.14
CA PHE A 10 -6.52 -8.75 2.03
C PHE A 10 -5.69 -9.80 1.32
N GLU A 11 -5.64 -9.69 -0.02
CA GLU A 11 -4.95 -10.64 -0.87
C GLU A 11 -4.17 -9.88 -1.95
N VAL A 12 -2.99 -10.38 -2.26
CA VAL A 12 -2.19 -9.97 -3.43
C VAL A 12 -1.87 -11.24 -4.21
N VAL A 13 -2.25 -11.24 -5.49
CA VAL A 13 -2.02 -12.34 -6.42
C VAL A 13 -1.05 -11.83 -7.47
N CYS A 14 0.01 -12.57 -7.73
CA CYS A 14 0.90 -12.28 -8.84
C CYS A 14 0.22 -12.73 -10.14
N GLU A 15 0.16 -11.86 -11.15
CA GLU A 15 -0.47 -12.20 -12.44
C GLU A 15 0.24 -13.37 -13.14
N ASP A 16 1.55 -13.52 -12.92
CA ASP A 16 2.37 -14.58 -13.51
C ASP A 16 2.39 -15.88 -12.67
N GLU A 17 1.97 -15.83 -11.41
CA GLU A 17 2.01 -16.95 -10.45
C GLU A 17 0.74 -16.98 -9.59
N GLU A 18 -0.35 -17.50 -10.15
CA GLU A 18 -1.67 -17.53 -9.49
C GLU A 18 -1.69 -18.30 -8.15
N ASP A 19 -0.81 -19.30 -7.99
CA ASP A 19 -0.70 -20.10 -6.76
C ASP A 19 0.04 -19.37 -5.62
N ALA A 20 0.79 -18.30 -5.94
CA ALA A 20 1.56 -17.52 -4.98
C ALA A 20 0.72 -16.38 -4.37
N VAL A 21 -0.35 -16.75 -3.66
CA VAL A 21 -1.26 -15.78 -3.03
C VAL A 21 -0.73 -15.32 -1.67
N ILE A 22 -0.47 -14.02 -1.54
CA ILE A 22 -0.13 -13.41 -0.26
C ILE A 22 -1.41 -12.94 0.42
N VAL A 23 -1.71 -13.49 1.59
CA VAL A 23 -2.91 -13.17 2.37
C VAL A 23 -2.52 -12.49 3.69
N GLY A 24 -3.29 -11.48 4.09
CA GLY A 24 -3.12 -10.79 5.36
C GLY A 24 -4.42 -10.23 5.93
N SER A 25 -4.37 -9.80 7.19
CA SER A 25 -5.50 -9.15 7.87
C SER A 25 -5.48 -7.62 7.79
N SER A 26 -4.40 -7.04 7.23
CA SER A 26 -4.30 -5.64 6.85
C SER A 26 -3.48 -5.48 5.56
N PRO A 27 -3.64 -4.34 4.83
CA PRO A 27 -2.80 -4.02 3.68
C PRO A 27 -1.31 -4.03 4.04
N ALA A 28 -0.97 -3.54 5.24
CA ALA A 28 0.41 -3.46 5.70
C ALA A 28 1.04 -4.84 5.96
N GLN A 29 0.26 -5.81 6.45
CA GLN A 29 0.75 -7.20 6.58
C GLN A 29 1.09 -7.80 5.23
N CYS A 30 0.21 -7.64 4.22
CA CYS A 30 0.47 -8.16 2.88
C CYS A 30 1.70 -7.46 2.26
N HIS A 31 1.77 -6.14 2.38
CA HIS A 31 2.90 -5.36 1.87
C HIS A 31 4.22 -5.78 2.51
N ASN A 32 4.27 -5.95 3.84
CA ASN A 32 5.46 -6.44 4.54
C ASN A 32 5.88 -7.85 4.09
N HIS A 33 4.93 -8.76 3.87
CA HIS A 33 5.23 -10.11 3.33
C HIS A 33 5.85 -10.03 1.92
N ILE A 34 5.39 -9.11 1.06
CA ILE A 34 5.99 -8.87 -0.26
C ILE A 34 7.44 -8.40 -0.10
N LEU A 35 7.68 -7.38 0.73
CA LEU A 35 9.03 -6.84 0.95
C LEU A 35 9.99 -7.92 1.50
N GLN A 36 9.52 -8.73 2.45
CA GLN A 36 10.27 -9.86 3.00
C GLN A 36 10.58 -10.88 1.91
N SER A 37 9.59 -11.25 1.09
CA SER A 37 9.76 -12.22 0.01
C SER A 37 10.77 -11.74 -1.02
N ILE A 38 10.75 -10.45 -1.38
CA ILE A 38 11.74 -9.84 -2.28
C ILE A 38 13.15 -9.91 -1.66
N ASN A 39 13.32 -9.47 -0.41
CA ASN A 39 14.61 -9.51 0.26
C ASN A 39 15.15 -10.95 0.36
N SER A 40 14.31 -11.92 0.71
CA SER A 40 14.69 -13.34 0.79
C SER A 40 15.02 -13.94 -0.57
N THR A 41 14.29 -13.59 -1.63
CA THR A 41 14.53 -14.10 -2.99
C THR A 41 15.83 -13.56 -3.58
N LEU A 42 16.14 -12.31 -3.24
CA LEU A 42 17.36 -11.63 -3.69
C LEU A 42 18.57 -11.92 -2.80
N ASP A 43 18.38 -12.53 -1.63
CA ASP A 43 19.37 -12.68 -0.57
C ASP A 43 20.05 -11.34 -0.21
N MET A 44 19.25 -10.28 -0.15
CA MET A 44 19.69 -8.90 0.11
C MET A 44 18.71 -8.18 1.04
N ASP A 45 19.21 -7.46 2.03
CA ASP A 45 18.39 -6.58 2.89
C ASP A 45 18.19 -5.21 2.21
N LEU A 46 17.48 -5.21 1.08
CA LEU A 46 17.31 -4.04 0.23
C LEU A 46 16.13 -3.15 0.67
N LEU A 47 15.05 -3.79 1.13
CA LEU A 47 13.79 -3.14 1.47
C LEU A 47 13.54 -3.17 2.98
N VAL A 48 13.29 -2.00 3.56
CA VAL A 48 13.03 -1.89 5.00
C VAL A 48 11.61 -2.37 5.33
N VAL A 49 11.52 -3.46 6.08
CA VAL A 49 10.26 -3.99 6.63
C VAL A 49 9.99 -3.33 7.98
N ARG A 50 8.83 -2.70 8.14
CA ARG A 50 8.48 -1.99 9.39
C ARG A 50 7.44 -2.76 10.18
N PRO A 51 7.75 -3.27 11.38
CA PRO A 51 6.78 -3.99 12.20
C PRO A 51 5.88 -2.99 12.94
N GLY A 52 4.91 -2.40 12.24
CA GLY A 52 3.86 -1.57 12.81
C GLY A 52 4.13 -0.06 12.81
N GLY A 53 3.17 0.68 13.37
CA GLY A 53 3.14 2.15 13.35
C GLY A 53 2.25 2.72 12.23
N ASN A 54 1.90 4.00 12.35
CA ASN A 54 1.00 4.67 11.41
C ASN A 54 1.57 4.71 9.98
N ASP A 55 2.88 4.97 9.85
CA ASP A 55 3.56 5.01 8.55
C ASP A 55 3.49 3.64 7.85
N ASN A 56 3.56 2.54 8.59
CA ASN A 56 3.47 1.19 8.03
C ASN A 56 2.05 0.90 7.49
N GLU A 57 1.02 1.26 8.26
CA GLU A 57 -0.38 1.16 7.82
C GLU A 57 -0.64 2.01 6.56
N GLU A 58 -0.08 3.22 6.53
CA GLU A 58 -0.24 4.13 5.40
C GLU A 58 0.44 3.62 4.13
N ARG A 59 1.65 3.04 4.24
CA ARG A 59 2.36 2.41 3.10
C ARG A 59 1.59 1.23 2.54
N GLY A 60 1.09 0.34 3.41
CA GLY A 60 0.22 -0.75 2.98
C GLY A 60 -1.02 -0.24 2.25
N CYS A 61 -1.67 0.80 2.77
CA CYS A 61 -2.82 1.43 2.12
C CYS A 61 -2.45 2.08 0.77
N ARG A 62 -1.26 2.68 0.66
CA ARG A 62 -0.74 3.23 -0.61
C ARG A 62 -0.52 2.13 -1.64
N PHE A 63 0.10 1.02 -1.24
CA PHE A 63 0.34 -0.13 -2.12
C PHE A 63 -0.98 -0.70 -2.67
N PHE A 64 -2.01 -0.84 -1.83
CA PHE A 64 -3.34 -1.29 -2.25
C PHE A 64 -4.17 -0.20 -2.97
N GLY A 65 -3.64 1.01 -3.14
CA GLY A 65 -4.34 2.14 -3.74
C GLY A 65 -5.48 2.72 -2.90
N LEU A 66 -5.69 2.26 -1.66
CA LEU A 66 -6.77 2.70 -0.77
C LEU A 66 -6.60 4.14 -0.28
N SER A 67 -5.37 4.65 -0.28
CA SER A 67 -5.08 6.06 0.03
C SER A 67 -5.19 6.96 -1.21
N HIS A 68 -5.44 6.42 -2.40
CA HIS A 68 -5.54 7.23 -3.61
C HIS A 68 -6.81 8.11 -3.54
N PRO A 69 -6.73 9.44 -3.75
CA PRO A 69 -7.85 10.35 -3.55
C PRO A 69 -9.11 9.96 -4.31
N SER A 70 -8.97 9.49 -5.57
CA SER A 70 -10.12 9.06 -6.36
C SER A 70 -10.76 7.78 -5.81
N VAL A 71 -9.97 6.84 -5.28
CA VAL A 71 -10.48 5.61 -4.67
C VAL A 71 -11.22 5.96 -3.38
N GLN A 72 -10.64 6.82 -2.53
CA GLN A 72 -11.29 7.30 -1.32
C GLN A 72 -12.63 8.00 -1.61
N ASN A 73 -12.66 8.87 -2.62
CA ASN A 73 -13.89 9.56 -3.02
C ASN A 73 -14.99 8.57 -3.45
N VAL A 74 -14.63 7.55 -4.24
CA VAL A 74 -15.57 6.50 -4.65
C VAL A 74 -16.04 5.68 -3.45
N LEU A 75 -15.14 5.26 -2.55
CA LEU A 75 -15.50 4.51 -1.34
C LEU A 75 -16.46 5.29 -0.42
N GLN A 76 -16.28 6.60 -0.32
CA GLN A 76 -17.16 7.49 0.44
C GLN A 76 -18.57 7.63 -0.16
N ALA A 77 -18.69 7.49 -1.48
CA ALA A 77 -19.97 7.53 -2.19
C ALA A 77 -20.77 6.22 -2.07
N CYS A 78 -20.13 5.12 -1.64
CA CYS A 78 -20.78 3.81 -1.55
C CYS A 78 -21.92 3.79 -0.50
N PRO A 79 -23.02 3.05 -0.77
CA PRO A 79 -24.08 2.84 0.21
C PRO A 79 -23.54 2.26 1.52
N GLY A 80 -23.88 2.90 2.64
CA GLY A 80 -23.45 2.46 3.97
C GLY A 80 -22.15 3.09 4.47
N ALA A 81 -21.41 3.86 3.67
CA ALA A 81 -20.23 4.61 4.14
C ALA A 81 -20.56 5.51 5.34
N ARG A 82 -21.72 6.17 5.32
CA ARG A 82 -22.25 6.99 6.43
C ARG A 82 -22.51 6.23 7.73
N LYS A 83 -22.57 4.89 7.68
CA LYS A 83 -22.73 4.06 8.89
C LYS A 83 -21.39 3.89 9.61
N CYS A 84 -20.25 4.03 8.94
CA CYS A 84 -18.92 3.87 9.51
C CYS A 84 -18.57 5.01 10.46
N SER A 85 -19.01 4.94 11.73
CA SER A 85 -18.89 6.02 12.71
C SER A 85 -17.44 6.43 13.05
N LYS A 86 -16.47 5.53 12.84
CA LYS A 86 -15.04 5.81 13.04
C LYS A 86 -14.33 6.29 11.78
N TYR A 87 -15.01 6.31 10.62
CA TYR A 87 -14.41 6.74 9.37
C TYR A 87 -14.20 8.26 9.36
N LYS A 88 -12.98 8.69 9.02
CA LYS A 88 -12.65 10.10 8.84
C LYS A 88 -12.93 10.47 7.38
N TRP A 89 -13.89 11.36 7.17
CA TRP A 89 -14.22 11.87 5.84
C TRP A 89 -13.11 12.75 5.32
N VAL A 90 -12.69 12.48 4.09
CA VAL A 90 -11.65 13.21 3.36
C VAL A 90 -12.33 13.95 2.21
N LYS A 91 -12.05 15.23 2.06
CA LYS A 91 -12.55 16.04 0.95
C LYS A 91 -11.77 15.70 -0.31
N PHE A 92 -12.48 15.38 -1.39
CA PHE A 92 -11.86 15.25 -2.70
C PHE A 92 -11.65 16.64 -3.32
N GLU A 93 -10.40 16.97 -3.63
CA GLU A 93 -10.03 18.21 -4.30
C GLU A 93 -9.50 17.91 -5.70
N VAL A 94 -10.10 18.53 -6.72
CA VAL A 94 -9.74 18.33 -8.13
C VAL A 94 -8.42 19.04 -8.45
N CYS A 95 -8.16 20.16 -7.78
CA CYS A 95 -6.89 20.87 -7.84
C CYS A 95 -6.06 20.48 -6.62
N ARG A 96 -4.99 19.71 -6.84
CA ARG A 96 -4.03 19.38 -5.77
C ARG A 96 -3.15 20.59 -5.47
N SER A 97 -2.84 20.79 -4.20
CA SER A 97 -1.81 21.74 -3.79
C SER A 97 -0.43 21.27 -4.26
N GLU A 98 0.51 22.20 -4.41
CA GLU A 98 1.90 21.91 -4.79
C GLU A 98 2.56 20.92 -3.80
N ALA A 99 2.26 21.04 -2.51
CA ALA A 99 2.74 20.11 -1.49
C ALA A 99 2.19 18.67 -1.66
N GLU A 100 0.93 18.51 -2.08
CA GLU A 100 0.35 17.20 -2.35
C GLU A 100 0.92 16.59 -3.62
N VAL A 101 1.22 17.41 -4.62
CA VAL A 101 1.91 16.98 -5.84
C VAL A 101 3.33 16.50 -5.51
N GLU A 102 4.09 17.24 -4.70
CA GLU A 102 5.42 16.84 -4.24
C GLU A 102 5.39 15.51 -3.48
N SER A 103 4.38 15.28 -2.64
CA SER A 103 4.25 14.03 -1.88
C SER A 103 4.06 12.79 -2.75
N VAL A 104 3.50 12.96 -3.96
CA VAL A 104 3.35 11.89 -4.95
C VAL A 104 4.71 11.58 -5.58
N PHE A 105 5.47 12.61 -5.95
CA PHE A 105 6.83 12.45 -6.49
C PHE A 105 7.79 11.80 -5.48
N GLU A 106 7.62 12.07 -4.19
CA GLU A 106 8.39 11.39 -3.14
C GLU A 106 8.08 9.88 -3.07
N ALA A 107 6.81 9.48 -3.26
CA ALA A 107 6.45 8.06 -3.30
C ALA A 107 7.08 7.33 -4.51
N GLU A 108 7.28 8.00 -5.64
CA GLU A 108 7.95 7.44 -6.82
C GLU A 108 9.43 7.12 -6.59
N LYS A 109 10.07 7.76 -5.61
CA LYS A 109 11.47 7.51 -5.24
C LYS A 109 11.63 6.31 -4.31
N GLU A 110 10.54 5.78 -3.77
CA GLU A 110 10.56 4.78 -2.72
C GLU A 110 10.47 3.35 -3.28
N ALA A 111 11.55 2.57 -3.14
CA ALA A 111 11.66 1.23 -3.70
C ALA A 111 10.62 0.21 -3.19
N SER A 112 10.05 0.42 -2.00
CA SER A 112 8.98 -0.45 -1.48
C SER A 112 7.59 -0.16 -2.07
N LEU A 113 7.42 0.96 -2.78
CA LEU A 113 6.13 1.37 -3.37
C LEU A 113 6.21 1.59 -4.88
N CYS A 114 7.42 1.69 -5.44
CA CYS A 114 7.65 1.97 -6.86
C CYS A 114 8.55 0.90 -7.49
N HIS A 115 8.04 0.26 -8.56
CA HIS A 115 8.74 -0.75 -9.32
C HIS A 115 10.08 -0.25 -9.91
N GLU A 116 10.08 0.93 -10.52
CA GLU A 116 11.31 1.50 -11.11
C GLU A 116 12.38 1.81 -10.06
N ALA A 117 11.96 2.34 -8.91
CA ALA A 117 12.86 2.58 -7.78
C ALA A 117 13.45 1.26 -7.23
N LEU A 118 12.65 0.19 -7.16
CA LEU A 118 13.12 -1.14 -6.79
C LEU A 118 14.16 -1.65 -7.78
N LEU A 119 13.87 -1.63 -9.09
CA LEU A 119 14.81 -2.10 -10.11
C LEU A 119 16.13 -1.32 -10.09
N ARG A 120 16.06 0.00 -9.89
CA ARG A 120 17.27 0.83 -9.73
C ARG A 120 18.11 0.37 -8.54
N ASN A 121 17.47 0.15 -7.39
CA ASN A 121 18.15 -0.29 -6.17
C ASN A 121 18.77 -1.68 -6.33
N ILE A 122 18.07 -2.62 -6.97
CA ILE A 122 18.59 -3.96 -7.27
C ILE A 122 19.82 -3.87 -8.18
N ARG A 123 19.75 -3.08 -9.26
CA ARG A 123 20.89 -2.88 -10.17
C ARG A 123 22.10 -2.32 -9.42
N PHE A 124 21.88 -1.31 -8.58
CA PHE A 124 22.95 -0.71 -7.78
C PHE A 124 23.57 -1.72 -6.82
N ALA A 125 22.75 -2.49 -6.09
CA ALA A 125 23.21 -3.47 -5.11
C ALA A 125 23.96 -4.66 -5.74
N ARG A 126 23.67 -5.02 -6.99
CA ARG A 126 24.37 -6.12 -7.69
C ARG A 126 25.72 -5.73 -8.30
N HIS A 127 26.01 -4.44 -8.40
CA HIS A 127 27.26 -3.92 -8.98
C HIS A 127 28.28 -3.48 -7.93
N HIS A 128 27.95 -3.59 -6.65
CA HIS A 128 28.80 -3.31 -5.50
C HIS A 128 28.92 -4.54 -4.59
#